data_AF-A0A813RBX2-F1
#
_entry.id   AF-A0A813RBX2-F1
#
_cell.length_a   1.000
_cell.length_b   1.000
_cell.length_c   1.000
_cell.angle_alpha   90.00
_cell.angle_beta   90.00
_cell.angle_gamma   90.00
#
_symmetry.space_group_name_H-M   'P 1'
#
loop_
_entity.id
_entity.type
_entity.pdbx_description
1 polymer ?
#
loop_
_entity_poly.entity_id
_entity_poly.type
_entity_poly.pdbx_seq_one_letter_code
_entity_poly.pdbx_strand_id
1 'polypeptide(L)'
;MRQHANKTVTQNTLVVWLDDRANNDQHHIVHKLERLMNQVQLCTDHNFFLYQVNTTINKELFVIIPGYVGQYVVPMIHDKKHLNSIYILCGDKAKHEKWAKQWANIKGVFTDISSIHEVLKETVRQREENTVEITLTKVTHRISAERDWEPLENFREALLAIESNDEYFKDFIAHYRKEFVDDEHELNNIRQLEYNYHNRSSVWWYMSSNSLYSMLDKALRTVDVDAMVNMGFFLRDIHNQIQKLQLEQFSDQSANDIFKVYRGQGLSKEKLKRLIQNEKKV
;
A
#
# COMPACT_ATOMS: atom_id res chain seq x y z
N MET A 1 -20.73 27.00 -10.16
CA MET A 1 -19.48 26.20 -10.25
C MET A 1 -19.15 25.66 -8.88
N ARG A 2 -19.52 24.40 -8.60
CA ARG A 2 -19.19 23.70 -7.35
C ARG A 2 -18.10 22.69 -7.68
N GLN A 3 -16.86 22.97 -7.29
CA GLN A 3 -15.79 21.97 -7.29
C GLN A 3 -16.06 21.04 -6.10
N HIS A 4 -16.53 19.82 -6.38
CA HIS A 4 -16.49 18.73 -5.41
C HIS A 4 -15.07 18.17 -5.43
N ALA A 5 -14.29 18.54 -4.42
CA ALA A 5 -13.07 17.82 -4.09
C ALA A 5 -13.51 16.48 -3.46
N ASN A 6 -13.79 15.48 -4.29
CA ASN A 6 -13.79 14.09 -3.87
C ASN A 6 -12.35 13.74 -3.50
N LYS A 7 -11.99 14.03 -2.23
CA LYS A 7 -10.84 13.45 -1.56
C LYS A 7 -11.13 11.96 -1.40
N THR A 8 -10.78 11.16 -2.39
CA THR A 8 -10.37 9.79 -2.11
C THR A 8 -9.33 9.88 -1.00
N VAL A 9 -9.60 9.21 0.13
CA VAL A 9 -8.69 9.12 1.28
C VAL A 9 -7.56 8.16 0.87
N THR A 10 -6.79 8.54 -0.15
CA THR A 10 -5.48 7.98 -0.36
C THR A 10 -4.63 8.48 0.80
N GLN A 11 -4.20 7.56 1.66
CA GLN A 11 -3.26 7.88 2.73
C GLN A 11 -2.00 8.44 2.07
N ASN A 12 -1.88 9.77 2.05
CA ASN A 12 -0.78 10.49 1.43
C ASN A 12 0.45 10.33 2.33
N THR A 13 1.12 9.19 2.23
CA THR A 13 2.28 8.83 3.04
C THR A 13 3.58 9.24 2.35
N LEU A 14 4.55 9.71 3.12
CA LEU A 14 5.88 10.06 2.65
C LEU A 14 6.92 9.38 3.55
N VAL A 15 7.84 8.63 2.95
CA VAL A 15 9.06 8.20 3.64
C VAL A 15 10.16 9.18 3.30
N VAL A 16 10.78 9.78 4.32
CA VAL A 16 12.01 10.55 4.16
C VAL A 16 13.15 9.74 4.77
N TRP A 17 14.11 9.35 3.93
CA TRP A 17 15.28 8.58 4.34
C TRP A 17 16.53 9.44 4.25
N LEU A 18 17.15 9.73 5.39
CA LEU A 18 18.49 10.31 5.44
C LEU A 18 19.54 9.20 5.26
N ASP A 19 20.25 9.23 4.15
CA ASP A 19 21.43 8.40 3.92
C ASP A 19 22.59 9.28 3.43
N ASP A 20 23.40 9.73 4.38
CA ASP A 20 24.59 10.55 4.14
C ASP A 20 25.79 9.72 3.64
N ARG A 21 25.63 8.41 3.44
CA ARG A 21 26.66 7.49 2.93
C ARG A 21 26.20 6.75 1.68
N ALA A 22 25.20 7.26 0.98
CA ALA A 22 24.57 6.56 -0.13
C ALA A 22 25.60 6.13 -1.19
N ASN A 23 25.69 4.82 -1.40
CA ASN A 23 26.35 4.20 -2.55
C ASN A 23 25.29 3.76 -3.57
N ASN A 24 25.69 3.60 -4.84
CA ASN A 24 24.79 3.15 -5.92
C ASN A 24 24.06 1.82 -5.64
N ASP A 25 24.53 1.00 -4.69
CA ASP A 25 23.90 -0.27 -4.34
C ASP A 25 22.56 -0.13 -3.60
N GLN A 26 22.14 1.07 -3.20
CA GLN A 26 20.91 1.28 -2.42
C GLN A 26 19.64 1.51 -3.28
N HIS A 27 19.78 1.65 -4.60
CA HIS A 27 18.66 1.90 -5.51
C HIS A 27 17.57 0.81 -5.43
N HIS A 28 17.97 -0.46 -5.36
CA HIS A 28 17.03 -1.59 -5.25
C HIS A 28 16.15 -1.54 -3.99
N ILE A 29 16.66 -0.97 -2.89
CA ILE A 29 15.93 -0.83 -1.63
C ILE A 29 14.98 0.37 -1.66
N VAL A 30 15.43 1.49 -2.23
CA VAL A 30 14.57 2.67 -2.44
C VAL A 30 13.37 2.26 -3.28
N HIS A 31 13.57 1.54 -4.38
CA HIS A 31 12.50 1.02 -5.21
C HIS A 31 11.55 0.08 -4.46
N LYS A 32 12.07 -0.85 -3.64
CA LYS A 32 11.22 -1.69 -2.78
C LYS A 32 10.34 -0.86 -1.84
N LEU A 33 10.87 0.22 -1.26
CA LEU A 33 10.09 1.13 -0.43
C LEU A 33 9.07 1.95 -1.25
N GLU A 34 9.41 2.37 -2.46
CA GLU A 34 8.50 3.10 -3.38
C GLU A 34 7.31 2.25 -3.84
N ARG A 35 7.43 0.93 -3.81
CA ARG A 35 6.31 0.02 -4.08
C ARG A 35 5.32 -0.04 -2.93
N LEU A 36 5.81 0.02 -1.69
CA LEU A 36 4.97 0.01 -0.49
C LEU A 36 4.34 1.37 -0.24
N MET A 37 5.10 2.45 -0.43
CA MET A 37 4.76 3.80 -0.01
C MET A 37 4.47 4.69 -1.21
N ASN A 38 3.56 5.65 -1.05
CA ASN A 38 3.18 6.53 -2.16
C ASN A 38 4.37 7.36 -2.66
N GLN A 39 5.24 7.78 -1.73
CA GLN A 39 6.41 8.58 -2.04
C GLN A 39 7.56 8.23 -1.08
N VAL A 40 8.75 8.03 -1.64
CA VAL A 40 10.01 7.90 -0.89
C VAL A 40 10.93 9.02 -1.34
N GLN A 41 11.60 9.65 -0.38
CA GLN A 41 12.55 10.72 -0.64
C GLN A 41 13.86 10.42 0.06
N LEU A 42 14.90 10.20 -0.74
CA LEU A 42 16.26 10.06 -0.26
C LEU A 42 16.87 11.45 -0.02
N CYS A 43 17.50 11.64 1.12
CA CYS A 43 18.22 12.84 1.50
C CYS A 43 19.65 12.44 1.84
N THR A 44 20.63 13.02 1.15
CA THR A 44 22.05 12.89 1.49
C THR A 44 22.51 14.04 2.40
N ASP A 45 21.80 15.17 2.35
CA ASP A 45 22.09 16.37 3.13
C ASP A 45 21.17 16.52 4.34
N HIS A 46 21.76 16.89 5.48
CA HIS A 46 21.07 17.05 6.75
C HIS A 46 20.11 18.25 6.76
N ASN A 47 20.48 19.38 6.12
CA ASN A 47 19.61 20.56 6.08
C ASN A 47 18.40 20.30 5.18
N PHE A 48 18.63 19.64 4.05
CA PHE A 48 17.56 19.22 3.14
C PHE A 48 16.60 18.25 3.84
N PHE A 49 17.12 17.28 4.58
CA PHE A 49 16.30 16.39 5.41
C PHE A 49 15.41 17.18 6.39
N LEU A 50 16.00 18.09 7.17
CA LEU A 50 15.24 18.91 8.11
C LEU A 50 14.21 19.81 7.41
N TYR A 51 14.55 20.37 6.26
CA TYR A 51 13.63 21.14 5.44
C TYR A 51 12.43 20.27 5.03
N GLN A 52 12.65 19.05 4.53
CA GLN A 52 11.57 18.14 4.14
C GLN A 52 10.68 17.77 5.33
N VAL A 53 11.28 17.39 6.47
CA VAL A 53 10.52 17.03 7.67
C VAL A 53 9.69 18.20 8.18
N ASN A 54 10.20 19.43 8.12
CA ASN A 54 9.48 20.61 8.62
C ASN A 54 8.45 21.18 7.64
N THR A 55 8.65 21.04 6.33
CA THR A 55 7.75 21.59 5.30
C THR A 55 6.69 20.63 4.81
N THR A 56 6.79 19.35 5.16
CA THR A 56 5.77 18.34 4.83
C THR A 56 4.45 18.67 5.53
N ILE A 57 3.44 19.03 4.74
CA ILE A 57 2.08 19.35 5.21
C ILE A 57 1.10 18.39 4.53
N ASN A 58 0.04 18.00 5.25
CA ASN A 58 -1.03 17.12 4.76
C ASN A 58 -0.57 15.71 4.30
N LYS A 59 0.58 15.25 4.82
CA LYS A 59 1.10 13.89 4.61
C LYS A 59 1.46 13.26 5.94
N GLU A 60 1.25 11.95 6.06
CA GLU A 60 1.83 11.19 7.16
C GLU A 60 3.29 10.89 6.84
N LEU A 61 4.16 11.28 7.75
CA LEU A 61 5.60 11.23 7.55
C LEU A 61 6.21 10.04 8.31
N PHE A 62 6.96 9.22 7.59
CA PHE A 62 7.80 8.16 8.10
C PHE A 62 9.25 8.54 7.86
N VAL A 63 10.10 8.36 8.88
CA VAL A 63 11.49 8.82 8.83
C VAL A 63 12.43 7.66 9.03
N ILE A 64 13.42 7.50 8.16
CA ILE A 64 14.52 6.56 8.31
C ILE A 64 15.80 7.38 8.48
N ILE A 65 16.51 7.18 9.60
CA ILE A 65 17.72 7.97 9.93
C ILE A 65 18.86 7.11 10.45
N PRO A 66 20.13 7.49 10.18
CA PRO A 66 21.28 6.79 10.73
C PRO A 66 21.34 6.96 12.24
N GLY A 67 21.72 5.92 12.98
CA GLY A 67 21.72 5.95 14.44
C GLY A 67 22.60 7.04 15.06
N TYR A 68 23.73 7.38 14.45
CA TYR A 68 24.62 8.44 14.95
C TYR A 68 24.04 9.84 14.76
N VAL A 69 23.22 10.05 13.74
CA VAL A 69 22.49 11.31 13.51
C VAL A 69 21.23 11.38 14.38
N GLY A 70 20.54 10.24 14.52
CA GLY A 70 19.25 10.17 15.16
C GLY A 70 19.24 10.66 16.60
N GLN A 71 20.31 10.43 17.37
CA GLN A 71 20.40 10.90 18.75
C GLN A 71 20.29 12.44 18.87
N TYR A 72 20.70 13.19 17.85
CA TYR A 72 20.66 14.65 17.81
C TYR A 72 19.42 15.20 17.12
N VAL A 73 18.96 14.51 16.07
CA VAL A 73 17.84 14.97 15.24
C VAL A 73 16.48 14.61 15.81
N VAL A 74 16.32 13.42 16.42
CA VAL A 74 15.04 12.98 17.01
C VAL A 74 14.48 13.99 18.01
N PRO A 75 15.27 14.55 18.96
CA PRO A 75 14.78 15.59 19.87
C PRO A 75 14.17 16.80 19.17
N MET A 76 14.61 17.14 17.94
CA MET A 76 14.13 18.29 17.18
C MET A 76 12.84 18.04 16.39
N ILE A 77 12.50 16.78 16.12
CA ILE A 77 11.40 16.41 15.22
C ILE A 77 10.31 15.55 15.87
N HIS A 78 10.54 14.99 17.05
CA HIS A 78 9.63 14.03 17.68
C HIS A 78 8.23 14.60 18.02
N ASP A 79 8.11 15.92 18.19
CA ASP A 79 6.88 16.61 18.59
C ASP A 79 5.98 16.99 17.41
N LYS A 80 6.43 16.74 16.18
CA LYS A 80 5.69 17.10 14.96
C LYS A 80 4.46 16.21 14.78
N LYS A 81 3.29 16.83 14.67
CA LYS A 81 1.99 16.11 14.56
C LYS A 81 1.87 15.22 13.33
N HIS A 82 2.53 15.57 12.22
CA HIS A 82 2.53 14.81 10.98
C HIS A 82 3.56 13.68 10.98
N LEU A 83 4.49 13.66 11.94
CA LEU A 83 5.48 12.61 12.10
C LEU A 83 4.82 11.39 12.76
N ASN A 84 4.69 10.31 11.99
CA ASN A 84 4.03 9.11 12.45
C ASN A 84 5.01 8.16 13.15
N SER A 85 6.15 7.88 12.52
CA SER A 85 7.11 6.88 13.01
C SER A 85 8.54 7.19 12.56
N ILE A 86 9.50 6.93 13.44
CA ILE A 86 10.94 7.02 13.18
C ILE A 86 11.56 5.61 13.24
N TYR A 87 12.38 5.28 12.25
CA TYR A 87 13.17 4.06 12.16
C TYR A 87 14.65 4.41 12.20
N ILE A 88 15.40 3.77 13.08
CA ILE A 88 16.83 4.00 13.22
C ILE A 88 17.59 2.89 12.50
N LEU A 89 18.45 3.25 11.54
CA LEU A 89 19.35 2.32 10.85
C LEU A 89 20.79 2.48 11.39
N CYS A 90 21.39 1.43 11.94
CA CYS A 90 22.76 1.49 12.45
C CYS A 90 23.44 0.12 12.52
N GLY A 91 24.78 0.10 12.45
CA GLY A 91 25.54 -1.15 12.66
C GLY A 91 25.58 -1.63 14.11
N ASP A 92 25.42 -0.73 15.09
CA ASP A 92 25.48 -1.04 16.53
C ASP A 92 24.11 -0.80 17.20
N LYS A 93 23.22 -1.79 17.05
CA LYS A 93 21.86 -1.74 17.59
C LYS A 93 21.83 -1.49 19.10
N ALA A 94 22.67 -2.19 19.87
CA ALA A 94 22.69 -2.12 21.33
C ALA A 94 23.03 -0.72 21.86
N LYS A 95 23.95 -0.01 21.18
CA LYS A 95 24.27 1.38 21.50
C LYS A 95 23.07 2.31 21.30
N HIS A 96 22.39 2.19 20.16
CA HIS A 96 21.34 3.14 19.79
C HIS A 96 19.97 2.84 20.44
N GLU A 97 19.70 1.59 20.81
CA GLU A 97 18.48 1.23 21.55
C GLU A 97 18.36 1.92 22.91
N LYS A 98 19.48 2.22 23.58
CA LYS A 98 19.48 2.82 24.92
C LYS A 98 18.77 4.18 24.95
N TRP A 99 19.07 5.04 23.98
CA TRP A 99 18.43 6.35 23.87
C TRP A 99 17.14 6.30 23.05
N ALA A 100 17.02 5.37 22.10
CA ALA A 100 15.81 5.25 21.27
C ALA A 100 14.55 4.96 22.11
N LYS A 101 14.67 4.16 23.18
CA LYS A 101 13.56 3.83 24.09
C LYS A 101 12.95 5.04 24.81
N GLN A 102 13.64 6.18 24.82
CA GLN A 102 13.13 7.41 25.45
C GLN A 102 12.03 8.08 24.62
N TRP A 103 11.88 7.71 23.34
CA TRP A 103 10.99 8.39 22.40
C TRP A 103 9.91 7.44 21.89
N ALA A 104 8.64 7.77 22.16
CA ALA A 104 7.50 6.94 21.78
C ALA A 104 7.32 6.78 20.25
N ASN A 105 7.80 7.75 19.47
CA ASN A 105 7.66 7.76 18.01
C ASN A 105 8.71 6.87 17.33
N ILE A 106 9.72 6.37 18.05
CA ILE A 106 10.70 5.44 17.50
C ILE A 106 10.11 4.03 17.51
N LYS A 107 9.94 3.45 16.32
CA LYS A 107 9.40 2.08 16.16
C LYS A 107 10.46 1.00 16.37
N GLY A 108 11.72 1.33 16.14
CA GLY A 108 12.80 0.39 16.40
C GLY A 108 14.16 0.86 15.90
N VAL A 109 15.16 0.09 16.29
CA VAL A 109 16.54 0.19 15.83
C VAL A 109 16.88 -1.07 15.05
N PHE A 110 17.38 -0.88 13.83
CA PHE A 110 17.56 -1.91 12.84
C PHE A 110 18.99 -1.89 12.30
N THR A 111 19.51 -3.07 12.01
CA THR A 111 20.86 -3.28 11.45
C THR A 111 20.87 -3.24 9.93
N ASP A 112 19.72 -3.46 9.33
CA ASP A 112 19.51 -3.58 7.90
C ASP A 112 18.17 -2.95 7.54
N ILE A 113 18.13 -2.43 6.32
CA ILE A 113 16.97 -1.76 5.75
C ILE A 113 15.87 -2.75 5.34
N SER A 114 16.21 -4.02 5.09
CA SER A 114 15.23 -5.08 4.81
C SER A 114 14.30 -5.32 6.00
N SER A 115 14.83 -5.27 7.23
CA SER A 115 14.03 -5.35 8.44
C SER A 115 13.09 -4.14 8.59
N ILE A 116 13.53 -2.94 8.20
CA ILE A 116 12.68 -1.75 8.18
C ILE A 116 11.58 -1.90 7.12
N HIS A 117 11.91 -2.43 5.94
CA HIS A 117 10.94 -2.71 4.88
C HIS A 117 9.82 -3.63 5.36
N GLU A 118 10.13 -4.72 6.06
CA GLU A 118 9.10 -5.63 6.59
C GLU A 118 8.21 -4.96 7.66
N VAL A 119 8.78 -4.16 8.56
CA VAL A 119 7.98 -3.42 9.57
C VAL A 119 7.11 -2.36 8.91
N LEU A 120 7.62 -1.65 7.89
CA LEU A 120 6.85 -0.70 7.11
C LEU A 120 5.72 -1.38 6.36
N LYS A 121 5.99 -2.52 5.71
CA LYS A 121 4.99 -3.33 5.01
C LYS A 121 3.85 -3.74 5.92
N GLU A 122 4.16 -4.23 7.11
CA GLU A 122 3.14 -4.60 8.09
C GLU A 122 2.37 -3.38 8.61
N THR A 123 3.06 -2.24 8.82
CA THR A 123 2.42 -0.99 9.24
C THR A 123 1.45 -0.45 8.19
N VAL A 124 1.80 -0.56 6.90
CA VAL A 124 0.95 -0.18 5.78
C VAL A 124 -0.24 -1.14 5.67
N ARG A 125 0.00 -2.45 5.70
CA ARG A 125 -1.04 -3.46 5.64
C ARG A 125 -2.09 -3.30 6.74
N GLN A 126 -1.65 -3.15 7.99
CA GLN A 126 -2.56 -2.92 9.12
C GLN A 126 -3.38 -1.64 8.94
N ARG A 127 -2.84 -0.62 8.28
CA ARG A 127 -3.59 0.60 7.96
C ARG A 127 -4.60 0.39 6.86
N GLU A 128 -4.24 -0.33 5.80
CA GLU A 128 -5.15 -0.63 4.68
C GLU A 128 -6.35 -1.45 5.15
N GLU A 129 -6.08 -2.44 6.02
CA GLU A 129 -7.14 -3.19 6.69
C GLU A 129 -8.05 -2.26 7.53
N ASN A 130 -7.57 -1.08 7.95
CA ASN A 130 -8.29 -0.12 8.78
C ASN A 130 -8.88 1.09 8.02
N THR A 131 -8.51 1.34 6.76
CA THR A 131 -9.00 2.47 5.95
C THR A 131 -10.30 2.19 5.23
N VAL A 132 -10.60 0.93 4.92
CA VAL A 132 -11.89 0.56 4.34
C VAL A 132 -13.00 1.02 5.27
N GLU A 133 -13.88 1.89 4.77
CA GLU A 133 -14.93 2.46 5.58
C GLU A 133 -15.95 1.37 5.97
N ILE A 134 -16.30 1.33 7.26
CA ILE A 134 -17.37 0.47 7.75
C ILE A 134 -18.66 1.28 7.70
N THR A 135 -19.56 0.86 6.83
CA THR A 135 -20.92 1.39 6.76
C THR A 135 -21.87 0.42 7.46
N LEU A 136 -22.65 0.93 8.40
CA LEU A 136 -23.75 0.18 9.03
C LEU A 136 -25.03 0.48 8.25
N THR A 137 -25.54 -0.51 7.51
CA THR A 137 -26.81 -0.40 6.77
C THR A 137 -27.80 -1.48 7.22
N LYS A 138 -29.10 -1.15 7.24
CA LYS A 138 -30.15 -2.17 7.47
C LYS A 138 -30.24 -3.08 6.24
N VAL A 139 -30.28 -4.39 6.48
CA VAL A 139 -30.33 -5.47 5.46
C VAL A 139 -31.53 -5.34 4.48
N THR A 140 -32.51 -4.49 4.79
CA THR A 140 -33.76 -4.34 4.04
C THR A 140 -33.65 -3.53 2.75
N HIS A 141 -32.57 -2.78 2.53
CA HIS A 141 -32.33 -2.13 1.25
C HIS A 141 -31.21 -2.87 0.52
N ARG A 142 -31.51 -3.37 -0.69
CA ARG A 142 -30.47 -3.60 -1.70
C ARG A 142 -29.54 -2.40 -1.63
N ILE A 143 -28.26 -2.64 -1.37
CA ILE A 143 -27.25 -1.60 -1.23
C ILE A 143 -27.25 -0.82 -2.55
N SER A 144 -28.03 0.26 -2.64
CA SER A 144 -27.78 1.30 -3.62
C SER A 144 -26.55 2.00 -3.10
N ALA A 145 -25.39 1.46 -3.43
CA ALA A 145 -24.11 2.09 -3.16
C ALA A 145 -24.18 3.46 -3.84
N GLU A 146 -24.42 4.51 -3.06
CA GLU A 146 -24.54 5.86 -3.58
C GLU A 146 -23.16 6.28 -4.11
N ARG A 147 -23.07 6.38 -5.45
CA ARG A 147 -22.30 7.33 -6.27
C ARG A 147 -20.77 7.41 -6.21
N ASP A 148 -20.08 6.82 -5.24
CA ASP A 148 -18.61 6.93 -5.16
C ASP A 148 -17.83 5.83 -5.94
N TRP A 149 -18.52 4.83 -6.49
CA TRP A 149 -17.90 3.70 -7.22
C TRP A 149 -18.03 3.75 -8.75
N GLU A 150 -18.77 4.72 -9.30
CA GLU A 150 -19.03 4.84 -10.74
C GLU A 150 -17.76 4.78 -11.61
N PRO A 151 -16.62 5.43 -11.25
CA PRO A 151 -15.40 5.35 -12.04
C PRO A 151 -14.81 3.94 -12.12
N LEU A 152 -14.88 3.17 -11.02
CA LEU A 152 -14.32 1.82 -10.96
C LEU A 152 -15.24 0.80 -11.64
N GLU A 153 -16.56 1.01 -11.57
CA GLU A 153 -17.54 0.22 -12.32
C GLU A 153 -17.36 0.42 -13.82
N ASN A 154 -17.26 1.66 -14.30
CA ASN A 154 -17.01 1.97 -15.71
C ASN A 154 -15.66 1.39 -16.17
N PHE A 155 -14.63 1.48 -15.32
CA PHE A 155 -13.33 0.87 -15.62
C PHE A 155 -13.43 -0.65 -15.74
N ARG A 156 -14.15 -1.31 -14.82
CA ARG A 156 -14.40 -2.76 -14.89
C ARG A 156 -15.11 -3.13 -16.20
N GLU A 157 -16.17 -2.43 -16.57
CA GLU A 157 -16.91 -2.71 -17.80
C GLU A 157 -16.03 -2.53 -19.05
N ALA A 158 -15.27 -1.44 -19.12
CA ALA A 158 -14.31 -1.21 -20.20
C ALA A 158 -13.25 -2.32 -20.28
N LEU A 159 -12.72 -2.74 -19.13
CA LEU A 159 -11.71 -3.79 -19.04
C LEU A 159 -12.26 -5.16 -19.47
N LEU A 160 -13.52 -5.47 -19.15
CA LEU A 160 -14.18 -6.71 -19.58
C LEU A 160 -14.59 -6.71 -21.05
N ALA A 161 -14.78 -5.52 -21.65
CA ALA A 161 -15.06 -5.38 -23.07
C ALA A 161 -13.81 -5.61 -23.96
N ILE A 162 -12.60 -5.47 -23.39
CA ILE A 162 -11.35 -5.73 -24.12
C ILE A 162 -11.13 -7.24 -24.20
N GLU A 163 -10.97 -7.74 -25.43
CA GLU A 163 -10.68 -9.15 -25.67
C GLU A 163 -9.41 -9.61 -24.94
N SER A 164 -9.44 -10.86 -24.47
CA SER A 164 -8.27 -11.43 -23.83
C SER A 164 -7.18 -11.72 -24.85
N ASN A 165 -6.06 -11.00 -24.74
CA ASN A 165 -4.89 -11.20 -25.56
C ASN A 165 -3.65 -11.34 -24.67
N ASP A 166 -2.92 -12.45 -24.82
CA ASP A 166 -1.64 -12.70 -24.15
C ASP A 166 -0.57 -11.65 -24.51
N GLU A 167 -0.77 -10.90 -25.59
CA GLU A 167 0.08 -9.77 -25.96
C GLU A 167 0.14 -8.69 -24.87
N TYR A 168 -0.98 -8.41 -24.18
CA TYR A 168 -0.97 -7.46 -23.05
C TYR A 168 -0.07 -7.93 -21.90
N PHE A 169 -0.03 -9.24 -21.63
CA PHE A 169 0.88 -9.79 -20.63
C PHE A 169 2.34 -9.67 -21.09
N LYS A 170 2.63 -9.98 -22.35
CA LYS A 170 3.98 -9.85 -22.92
C LYS A 170 4.47 -8.40 -22.92
N ASP A 171 3.59 -7.46 -23.28
CA ASP A 171 3.88 -6.03 -23.26
C ASP A 171 4.13 -5.53 -21.84
N PHE A 172 3.32 -5.97 -20.88
CA PHE A 172 3.56 -5.70 -19.46
C PHE A 172 4.93 -6.21 -19.01
N ILE A 173 5.28 -7.47 -19.30
CA ILE A 173 6.58 -8.03 -18.94
C ILE A 173 7.73 -7.26 -19.62
N ALA A 174 7.59 -6.89 -20.90
CA ALA A 174 8.60 -6.14 -21.62
C ALA A 174 8.78 -4.73 -21.06
N HIS A 175 7.69 -4.04 -20.72
CA HIS A 175 7.72 -2.74 -20.06
C HIS A 175 8.39 -2.84 -18.69
N TYR A 176 7.94 -3.80 -17.88
CA TYR A 176 8.45 -4.01 -16.53
C TYR A 176 9.93 -4.38 -16.53
N ARG A 177 10.43 -5.18 -17.49
CA ARG A 177 11.88 -5.42 -17.64
C ARG A 177 12.70 -4.17 -17.92
N LYS A 178 12.18 -3.23 -18.72
CA LYS A 178 12.89 -1.99 -19.07
C LYS A 178 13.00 -1.05 -17.88
N GLU A 179 11.97 -1.01 -17.03
CA GLU A 179 11.95 -0.20 -15.82
C GLU A 179 12.98 -0.67 -14.78
N PHE A 180 13.27 -1.98 -14.73
CA PHE A 180 14.14 -2.60 -13.72
C PHE A 180 15.44 -3.18 -14.29
N VAL A 181 16.00 -2.59 -15.35
CA VAL A 181 17.20 -3.11 -16.01
C VAL A 181 18.41 -3.25 -15.07
N ASP A 182 18.50 -2.40 -14.04
CA ASP A 182 19.59 -2.36 -13.08
C ASP A 182 19.27 -3.09 -11.75
N ASP A 183 18.10 -3.72 -11.61
CA ASP A 183 17.69 -4.46 -10.41
C ASP A 183 17.56 -5.97 -10.70
N GLU A 184 18.68 -6.70 -10.53
CA GLU A 184 18.73 -8.16 -10.74
C GLU A 184 17.71 -8.95 -9.90
N HIS A 185 17.35 -8.45 -8.71
CA HIS A 185 16.35 -9.10 -7.88
C HIS A 185 14.96 -8.98 -8.50
N GLU A 186 14.59 -7.80 -8.98
CA GLU A 186 13.33 -7.61 -9.70
C GLU A 186 13.33 -8.32 -11.06
N LEU A 187 14.44 -8.31 -11.80
CA LEU A 187 14.56 -9.10 -13.03
C LEU A 187 14.33 -10.59 -12.77
N ASN A 188 14.82 -11.13 -11.64
CA ASN A 188 14.52 -12.50 -11.25
C ASN A 188 13.03 -12.71 -10.91
N ASN A 189 12.40 -11.78 -10.18
CA ASN A 189 10.95 -11.82 -9.94
C ASN A 189 10.16 -11.82 -11.26
N ILE A 190 10.59 -11.03 -12.23
CA ILE A 190 9.97 -10.95 -13.56
C ILE A 190 10.12 -12.27 -14.32
N ARG A 191 11.31 -12.88 -14.30
CA ARG A 191 11.52 -14.22 -14.89
C ARG A 191 10.61 -15.26 -14.24
N GLN A 192 10.46 -15.21 -12.91
CA GLN A 192 9.57 -16.13 -12.18
C GLN A 192 8.10 -15.89 -12.51
N LEU A 193 7.68 -14.62 -12.66
CA LEU A 193 6.34 -14.26 -13.08
C LEU A 193 6.06 -14.78 -14.50
N GLU A 194 6.90 -14.42 -15.48
CA GLU A 194 6.75 -14.83 -16.87
C GLU A 194 6.67 -16.36 -17.02
N TYR A 195 7.51 -17.10 -16.30
CA TYR A 195 7.54 -18.56 -16.37
C TYR A 195 6.34 -19.25 -15.69
N ASN A 196 5.86 -18.70 -14.56
CA ASN A 196 4.86 -19.37 -13.73
C ASN A 196 3.45 -18.77 -13.81
N TYR A 197 3.25 -17.66 -14.53
CA TYR A 197 1.99 -16.90 -14.49
C TYR A 197 0.79 -17.80 -14.78
N HIS A 198 0.81 -18.47 -15.94
CA HIS A 198 -0.28 -19.35 -16.39
C HIS A 198 -0.32 -20.72 -15.67
N ASN A 199 0.76 -21.09 -14.97
CA ASN A 199 0.81 -22.35 -14.20
C ASN A 199 0.15 -22.21 -12.82
N ARG A 200 -0.17 -20.99 -12.41
CA ARG A 200 -0.84 -20.68 -11.15
C ARG A 200 -2.10 -19.88 -11.45
N SER A 201 -3.01 -19.90 -10.49
CA SER A 201 -4.24 -19.12 -10.62
C SER A 201 -4.00 -17.63 -10.34
N SER A 202 -4.74 -16.73 -10.98
CA SER A 202 -4.61 -15.28 -10.77
C SER A 202 -4.88 -14.86 -9.31
N VAL A 203 -5.82 -15.53 -8.63
CA VAL A 203 -6.06 -15.37 -7.18
C VAL A 203 -4.87 -15.81 -6.35
N TRP A 204 -4.12 -16.84 -6.77
CA TRP A 204 -2.88 -17.21 -6.07
C TRP A 204 -1.86 -16.07 -6.14
N TRP A 205 -1.70 -15.45 -7.31
CA TRP A 205 -0.81 -14.29 -7.48
C TRP A 205 -1.29 -13.07 -6.68
N TYR A 206 -2.60 -12.87 -6.59
CA TYR A 206 -3.18 -11.81 -5.76
C TYR A 206 -2.93 -12.03 -4.27
N MET A 207 -3.03 -13.27 -3.78
CA MET A 207 -2.77 -13.60 -2.36
C MET A 207 -1.28 -13.74 -2.04
N SER A 208 -0.45 -14.02 -3.05
CA SER A 208 1.00 -14.11 -2.88
C SER A 208 1.54 -12.73 -2.53
N SER A 209 2.48 -12.65 -1.59
CA SER A 209 3.15 -11.40 -1.21
C SER A 209 4.16 -10.91 -2.27
N ASN A 210 3.83 -11.10 -3.54
CA ASN A 210 4.67 -10.86 -4.69
C ASN A 210 4.48 -9.42 -5.22
N SER A 211 5.40 -9.05 -6.10
CA SER A 211 5.44 -7.78 -6.82
C SER A 211 4.12 -7.37 -7.47
N LEU A 212 3.43 -8.34 -8.08
CA LEU A 212 2.22 -8.11 -8.86
C LEU A 212 1.02 -7.64 -8.02
N TYR A 213 0.80 -8.23 -6.84
CA TYR A 213 -0.24 -7.77 -5.92
C TYR A 213 0.04 -6.34 -5.45
N SER A 214 1.27 -6.07 -5.00
CA SER A 214 1.65 -4.74 -4.49
C SER A 214 1.48 -3.63 -5.53
N MET A 215 1.79 -3.90 -6.80
CA MET A 215 1.59 -2.95 -7.89
C MET A 215 0.11 -2.71 -8.15
N LEU A 216 -0.69 -3.77 -8.21
CA LEU A 216 -2.12 -3.66 -8.48
C LEU A 216 -2.82 -2.92 -7.34
N ASP A 217 -2.51 -3.29 -6.11
CA ASP A 217 -3.08 -2.67 -4.92
C ASP A 217 -2.74 -1.17 -4.85
N LYS A 218 -1.48 -0.80 -5.13
CA LYS A 218 -1.09 0.61 -5.25
C LYS A 218 -1.88 1.33 -6.34
N ALA A 219 -1.95 0.77 -7.55
CA ALA A 219 -2.64 1.38 -8.69
C ALA A 219 -4.13 1.63 -8.39
N LEU A 220 -4.81 0.65 -7.78
CA LEU A 220 -6.21 0.79 -7.36
C LEU A 220 -6.38 1.83 -6.24
N ARG A 221 -5.47 1.85 -5.25
CA ARG A 221 -5.50 2.84 -4.17
C ARG A 221 -5.35 4.26 -4.72
N THR A 222 -4.39 4.49 -5.59
CA THR A 222 -4.10 5.83 -6.15
C THR A 222 -4.97 6.21 -7.34
N VAL A 223 -5.81 5.30 -7.82
CA VAL A 223 -6.58 5.45 -9.08
C VAL A 223 -5.64 5.84 -10.23
N ASP A 224 -4.48 5.16 -10.29
CA ASP A 224 -3.51 5.34 -11.36
C ASP A 224 -4.02 4.59 -12.60
N VAL A 225 -4.71 5.32 -13.48
CA VAL A 225 -5.38 4.76 -14.64
C VAL A 225 -4.38 4.10 -15.59
N ASP A 226 -3.20 4.68 -15.80
CA ASP A 226 -2.19 4.14 -16.70
C ASP A 226 -1.65 2.81 -16.15
N ALA A 227 -1.34 2.75 -14.85
CA ALA A 227 -0.94 1.52 -14.19
C ALA A 227 -2.08 0.47 -14.21
N MET A 228 -3.33 0.87 -13.96
CA MET A 228 -4.49 -0.03 -14.01
C MET A 228 -4.72 -0.60 -15.42
N VAL A 229 -4.54 0.19 -16.47
CA VAL A 229 -4.63 -0.27 -17.87
C VAL A 229 -3.51 -1.25 -18.19
N ASN A 230 -2.26 -0.94 -17.81
CA ASN A 230 -1.11 -1.85 -17.99
C ASN A 230 -1.30 -3.18 -17.26
N MET A 231 -1.97 -3.16 -16.10
CA MET A 231 -2.30 -4.34 -15.31
C MET A 231 -3.68 -4.95 -15.67
N GLY A 232 -4.30 -4.49 -16.76
CA GLY A 232 -5.65 -4.86 -17.13
C GLY A 232 -5.84 -6.37 -17.35
N PHE A 233 -4.81 -7.05 -17.89
CA PHE A 233 -4.81 -8.51 -18.03
C PHE A 233 -5.00 -9.20 -16.67
N PHE A 234 -4.27 -8.76 -15.65
CA PHE A 234 -4.28 -9.38 -14.33
C PHE A 234 -5.60 -9.12 -13.59
N LEU A 235 -6.11 -7.88 -13.69
CA LEU A 235 -7.42 -7.51 -13.15
C LEU A 235 -8.56 -8.36 -13.75
N ARG A 236 -8.52 -8.58 -15.07
CA ARG A 236 -9.49 -9.43 -15.77
C ARG A 236 -9.40 -10.87 -15.28
N ASP A 237 -8.18 -11.41 -15.19
CA ASP A 237 -7.96 -12.78 -14.75
C ASP A 237 -8.40 -12.99 -13.30
N ILE A 238 -8.17 -12.03 -12.40
CA ILE A 238 -8.68 -12.06 -11.01
C ILE A 238 -10.21 -12.03 -11.03
N HIS A 239 -10.81 -11.10 -11.77
CA HIS A 239 -12.27 -10.98 -11.85
C HIS A 239 -12.93 -12.28 -12.30
N ASN A 240 -12.45 -12.85 -13.41
CA ASN A 240 -12.96 -14.08 -13.97
C ASN A 240 -12.80 -15.26 -13.00
N GLN A 241 -11.66 -15.34 -12.30
CA GLN A 241 -11.44 -16.41 -11.33
C GLN A 241 -12.35 -16.26 -10.09
N ILE A 242 -12.55 -15.05 -9.56
CA ILE A 242 -13.46 -14.81 -8.44
C ILE A 242 -14.89 -15.17 -8.85
N GLN A 243 -15.33 -14.78 -10.04
CA GLN A 243 -16.66 -15.12 -10.55
C GLN A 243 -16.84 -16.63 -10.71
N LYS A 244 -15.82 -17.33 -11.22
CA LYS A 244 -15.84 -18.79 -11.32
C LYS A 244 -15.96 -19.45 -9.93
N LEU A 245 -15.12 -19.03 -8.98
CA LEU A 245 -15.16 -19.53 -7.60
C LEU A 245 -16.50 -19.25 -6.92
N GLN A 246 -17.11 -18.08 -7.18
CA GLN A 246 -18.44 -17.75 -6.69
C GLN A 246 -19.48 -18.72 -7.25
N LEU A 247 -19.47 -18.97 -8.57
CA LEU A 247 -20.39 -19.93 -9.18
C LEU A 247 -20.21 -21.34 -8.60
N GLU A 248 -18.97 -21.79 -8.40
CA GLU A 248 -18.67 -23.09 -7.79
C GLU A 248 -19.13 -23.18 -6.32
N GLN A 249 -18.99 -22.09 -5.56
CA GLN A 249 -19.34 -22.04 -4.14
C GLN A 249 -20.86 -21.95 -3.89
N PHE A 250 -21.59 -21.35 -4.82
CA PHE A 250 -23.00 -21.02 -4.67
C PHE A 250 -23.92 -21.75 -5.67
N SER A 251 -23.42 -22.70 -6.47
CA SER A 251 -24.20 -23.43 -7.47
C SER A 251 -25.44 -24.15 -6.92
N ASP A 252 -25.36 -24.60 -5.65
CA ASP A 252 -26.42 -25.37 -4.98
C ASP A 252 -27.17 -24.58 -3.89
N GLN A 253 -26.82 -23.30 -3.67
CA GLN A 253 -27.48 -22.46 -2.65
C GLN A 253 -28.65 -21.69 -3.26
N SER A 254 -29.72 -21.55 -2.47
CA SER A 254 -30.83 -20.69 -2.90
C SER A 254 -30.33 -19.24 -2.93
N ALA A 255 -30.76 -18.45 -3.92
CA ALA A 255 -30.35 -17.05 -4.08
C ALA A 255 -30.66 -16.14 -2.86
N ASN A 256 -31.30 -16.67 -1.81
CA ASN A 256 -31.69 -15.99 -0.59
C ASN A 256 -30.89 -16.40 0.67
N ASP A 257 -29.93 -17.33 0.56
CA ASP A 257 -29.14 -17.74 1.72
C ASP A 257 -28.12 -16.64 2.11
N ILE A 258 -28.18 -16.20 3.37
CA ILE A 258 -27.31 -15.13 3.87
C ILE A 258 -25.88 -15.68 4.05
N PHE A 259 -24.94 -15.22 3.22
CA PHE A 259 -23.52 -15.51 3.38
C PHE A 259 -22.89 -14.58 4.43
N LYS A 260 -22.64 -15.12 5.64
CA LYS A 260 -22.01 -14.37 6.74
C LYS A 260 -20.51 -14.53 6.74
N VAL A 261 -19.79 -13.42 6.81
CA VAL A 261 -18.33 -13.35 6.94
C VAL A 261 -17.93 -12.43 8.08
N TYR A 262 -16.70 -12.58 8.57
CA TYR A 262 -16.14 -11.76 9.64
C TYR A 262 -14.82 -11.15 9.16
N ARG A 263 -14.64 -9.85 9.45
CA ARG A 263 -13.40 -9.11 9.20
C ARG A 263 -13.03 -8.34 10.46
N GLY A 264 -11.78 -8.47 10.91
CA GLY A 264 -11.24 -7.62 11.96
C GLY A 264 -10.99 -6.21 11.43
N GLN A 265 -11.36 -5.19 12.20
CA GLN A 265 -11.05 -3.80 11.86
C GLN A 265 -10.65 -3.02 13.11
N GLY A 266 -9.49 -2.39 13.03
CA GLY A 266 -9.07 -1.34 13.94
C GLY A 266 -9.90 -0.06 13.74
N LEU A 267 -10.58 0.37 14.80
CA LEU A 267 -11.37 1.60 14.84
C LEU A 267 -10.95 2.46 16.01
N SER A 268 -10.88 3.79 15.79
CA SER A 268 -10.73 4.71 16.91
C SER A 268 -11.98 4.68 17.81
N LYS A 269 -11.80 4.96 19.09
CA LYS A 269 -12.90 5.01 20.06
C LYS A 269 -13.96 6.04 19.64
N GLU A 270 -13.54 7.13 19.02
CA GLU A 270 -14.39 8.21 18.53
C GLU A 270 -15.23 7.74 17.33
N LYS A 271 -14.62 7.06 16.34
CA LYS A 271 -15.32 6.54 15.17
C LYS A 271 -16.32 5.45 15.58
N LEU A 272 -15.93 4.56 16.50
CA LEU A 272 -16.83 3.54 17.05
C LEU A 272 -18.05 4.16 17.74
N LYS A 273 -17.86 5.19 18.57
CA LYS A 273 -18.98 5.91 19.22
C LYS A 273 -19.93 6.53 18.20
N ARG A 274 -19.42 7.11 17.11
CA ARG A 274 -20.25 7.68 16.02
C ARG A 274 -21.08 6.59 15.34
N LEU A 275 -20.48 5.45 15.01
CA LEU A 275 -21.17 4.32 14.40
C LEU A 275 -22.32 3.81 15.27
N ILE A 276 -22.08 3.60 16.57
CA ILE A 276 -23.09 3.16 17.54
C ILE A 276 -24.22 4.21 17.72
N GLN A 277 -23.89 5.50 17.67
CA GLN A 277 -24.90 6.57 17.75
C GLN A 277 -25.78 6.65 16.50
N ASN A 278 -25.21 6.38 15.33
CA ASN A 278 -25.96 6.37 14.07
C ASN A 278 -26.92 5.18 13.99
N GLU A 279 -26.56 4.03 14.56
CA GLU A 279 -27.47 2.87 14.69
C GLU A 279 -28.73 3.20 15.50
N LYS A 280 -28.61 4.02 16.56
CA LYS A 280 -29.75 4.42 17.40
C LYS A 280 -30.70 5.44 16.76
N LYS A 281 -30.31 6.05 15.63
CA LYS A 281 -31.09 7.08 14.93
C LYS A 281 -31.84 6.56 13.70
N VAL A 282 -31.64 5.29 13.31
CA VAL A 282 -32.25 4.66 12.12
C VAL A 282 -33.20 3.55 12.52
#